data_AF-A0A1T5EWP4-F1
#
_entry.id   AF-A0A1T5EWP4-F1
#
_cell.length_a   1.000
_cell.length_b   1.000
_cell.length_c   1.000
_cell.angle_alpha   90.00
_cell.angle_beta   90.00
_cell.angle_gamma   90.00
#
_symmetry.space_group_name_H-M   'P 1'
#
loop_
_entity.id
_entity.type
_entity.pdbx_description
1 polymer ?
#
loop_
_entity_poly.entity_id
_entity_poly.type
_entity_poly.pdbx_seq_one_letter_code
_entity_poly.pdbx_strand_id
1 'polypeptide(L)'
;MKELVFKLLSEGGSLKIERENNNQVEKFLYYHNEYDPIAEEILSDFVTEYENFEDAFQTINKKYPWYRLHLDFVHEDYKKYVKLELLKTLRHHQIPFSDLNYHLDNLNDKLDLEA
;
A
#
# COMPACT_ATOMS: atom_id res chain seq x y z
N MET A 1 17.93 -6.57 -9.20
CA MET A 1 18.01 -5.52 -8.14
C MET A 1 16.60 -5.32 -7.60
N LYS A 2 16.44 -5.13 -6.28
CA LYS A 2 15.13 -4.85 -5.68
C LYS A 2 14.99 -3.37 -5.37
N GLU A 3 13.82 -2.83 -5.66
CA GLU A 3 13.47 -1.43 -5.46
C GLU A 3 12.13 -1.35 -4.73
N LEU A 4 12.07 -0.58 -3.65
CA LEU A 4 10.80 -0.34 -2.96
C LEU A 4 9.90 0.52 -3.85
N VAL A 5 8.68 0.07 -4.09
CA VAL A 5 7.71 0.83 -4.91
C VAL A 5 6.46 1.23 -4.16
N PHE A 6 6.17 0.58 -3.03
CA PHE A 6 5.03 0.92 -2.17
C PHE A 6 5.24 0.41 -0.75
N LYS A 7 4.83 1.19 0.26
CA LYS A 7 4.89 0.79 1.67
C LYS A 7 3.79 1.41 2.53
N LEU A 8 3.15 0.56 3.33
CA LEU A 8 2.21 0.90 4.39
C LEU A 8 2.75 0.41 5.74
N LEU A 9 2.52 1.23 6.77
CA LEU A 9 2.81 0.91 8.16
C LEU A 9 1.51 0.83 8.97
N SER A 10 1.50 -0.08 9.93
CA SER A 10 0.50 -0.17 11.00
C SER A 10 1.21 -0.45 12.33
N GLU A 11 0.52 -0.26 13.45
CA GLU A 11 1.10 -0.44 14.79
C GLU A 11 1.65 -1.86 15.02
N GLY A 12 1.02 -2.86 14.38
CA GLY A 12 1.39 -4.26 14.46
C GLY A 12 2.11 -4.80 13.23
N GLY A 13 2.55 -3.98 12.27
CA GLY A 13 3.17 -4.55 11.08
C GLY A 13 3.41 -3.62 9.91
N SER A 14 3.69 -4.23 8.76
CA SER A 14 3.89 -3.49 7.52
C SER A 14 3.54 -4.31 6.29
N LEU A 15 3.07 -3.60 5.27
CA LEU A 15 2.87 -4.13 3.93
C LEU A 15 3.82 -3.38 3.00
N LYS A 16 4.59 -4.09 2.18
CA LYS A 16 5.42 -3.44 1.16
C LYS A 16 5.39 -4.21 -0.15
N ILE A 17 5.59 -3.48 -1.24
CA ILE A 17 5.78 -4.04 -2.58
C ILE A 17 7.15 -3.60 -3.07
N GLU A 18 7.97 -4.55 -3.47
CA GLU A 18 9.26 -4.30 -4.13
C GLU A 18 9.19 -4.74 -5.59
N ARG A 19 9.70 -3.90 -6.48
CA ARG A 19 9.95 -4.22 -7.88
C ARG A 19 11.31 -4.92 -7.96
N GLU A 20 11.34 -6.14 -8.50
CA GLU A 20 12.56 -6.88 -8.78
C GLU A 20 12.77 -6.96 -10.29
N ASN A 21 13.88 -6.39 -10.76
CA ASN A 21 14.29 -6.50 -12.15
C ASN A 21 15.49 -7.45 -12.26
N ASN A 22 15.27 -8.59 -12.94
CA ASN A 22 16.26 -9.63 -13.18
C ASN A 22 16.54 -9.80 -14.69
N ASN A 23 16.94 -8.71 -15.37
CA ASN A 23 17.48 -8.65 -16.75
C ASN A 23 16.64 -9.30 -17.88
N GLN A 24 15.50 -9.93 -17.58
CA GLN A 24 14.67 -10.69 -18.51
C GLN A 24 13.17 -10.57 -18.18
N VAL A 25 12.81 -10.45 -16.90
CA VAL A 25 11.42 -10.31 -16.44
C VAL A 25 11.40 -9.37 -15.23
N GLU A 26 10.44 -8.44 -15.23
CA GLU A 26 10.11 -7.61 -14.07
C GLU A 26 9.07 -8.34 -13.21
N LYS A 27 9.31 -8.37 -11.89
CA LYS A 27 8.43 -9.03 -10.92
C LYS A 27 8.14 -8.11 -9.75
N PHE A 28 7.01 -8.33 -9.08
CA PHE A 28 6.59 -7.56 -7.93
C PHE A 28 6.43 -8.47 -6.72
N LEU A 29 7.18 -8.18 -5.66
CA LEU A 29 7.21 -8.94 -4.44
C LEU A 29 6.38 -8.22 -3.38
N TYR A 30 5.21 -8.76 -3.06
CA TYR A 30 4.37 -8.32 -1.95
C TYR A 30 4.85 -8.99 -0.66
N TYR A 31 5.31 -8.19 0.28
CA TYR A 31 5.68 -8.63 1.62
C TYR A 31 4.58 -8.22 2.60
N HIS A 32 4.20 -9.17 3.44
CA HIS A 32 3.19 -8.96 4.48
C HIS A 32 3.74 -9.43 5.81
N ASN A 33 3.84 -8.49 6.76
CA ASN A 33 4.16 -8.78 8.15
C ASN A 33 3.07 -8.19 9.06
N GLU A 34 2.55 -9.02 9.97
CA GLU A 34 1.55 -8.66 10.97
C GLU A 34 1.87 -9.38 12.29
N TYR A 35 1.80 -8.64 13.38
CA TYR A 35 2.16 -9.01 14.73
C TYR A 35 1.11 -8.44 15.70
N ASP A 36 0.62 -9.27 16.59
CA ASP A 36 -0.25 -8.86 17.70
C ASP A 36 0.62 -8.54 18.92
N PRO A 37 0.75 -7.26 19.31
CA PRO A 37 1.55 -6.88 20.46
C PRO A 37 0.91 -7.24 21.80
N ILE A 38 -0.39 -7.55 21.85
CA ILE A 38 -1.09 -7.93 23.07
C ILE A 38 -0.90 -9.43 23.33
N ALA A 39 -1.04 -10.25 22.29
CA ALA A 39 -0.82 -11.69 22.36
C ALA A 39 0.66 -12.10 22.20
N GLU A 40 1.51 -11.14 21.84
CA GLU A 40 2.91 -11.36 21.45
C GLU A 40 3.10 -12.39 20.33
N GLU A 41 2.18 -12.43 19.36
CA GLU A 41 2.12 -13.46 18.31
C GLU A 41 2.32 -12.88 16.90
N ILE A 42 3.05 -13.61 16.05
CA ILE A 42 3.14 -13.31 14.61
C ILE A 42 1.87 -13.83 13.93
N LEU A 43 1.04 -12.91 13.44
CA LEU A 43 -0.19 -13.24 12.71
C LEU A 43 0.07 -13.53 11.23
N SER A 44 1.09 -12.90 10.65
CA SER A 44 1.47 -13.09 9.25
C SER A 44 2.95 -12.73 9.03
N ASP A 45 3.66 -13.58 8.30
CA ASP A 45 4.99 -13.27 7.76
C ASP A 45 5.20 -14.06 6.46
N PHE A 46 4.96 -13.42 5.32
CA PHE A 46 5.11 -14.07 4.02
C PHE A 46 5.43 -13.11 2.89
N VAL A 47 5.87 -13.70 1.77
CA VAL A 47 6.14 -13.02 0.50
C VAL A 47 5.35 -13.69 -0.61
N THR A 48 4.74 -12.91 -1.49
CA THR A 48 4.04 -13.40 -2.69
C THR A 48 4.52 -12.64 -3.92
N GLU A 49 4.72 -13.37 -5.02
CA GLU A 49 5.19 -12.81 -6.28
C GLU A 49 4.02 -12.54 -7.23
N TYR A 50 4.09 -11.41 -7.93
CA TYR A 50 3.12 -10.97 -8.93
C TYR A 50 3.84 -10.52 -10.21
N GLU A 51 3.14 -10.63 -11.34
CA GLU A 51 3.65 -10.21 -12.65
C GLU A 51 3.62 -8.69 -12.85
N ASN A 52 2.79 -7.97 -12.08
CA ASN A 52 2.65 -6.52 -12.17
C ASN A 52 2.32 -5.89 -10.80
N PHE A 53 2.50 -4.57 -10.72
CA PHE A 53 2.23 -3.81 -9.50
C PHE A 53 0.76 -3.81 -9.12
N GLU A 54 -0.12 -3.70 -10.12
CA GLU A 54 -1.56 -3.58 -9.93
C GLU A 54 -2.14 -4.79 -9.19
N ASP A 55 -1.75 -6.01 -9.56
CA ASP A 55 -2.21 -7.24 -8.92
C ASP A 55 -1.70 -7.36 -7.48
N ALA A 56 -0.42 -7.02 -7.24
CA ALA A 56 0.13 -6.95 -5.89
C ALA A 56 -0.63 -5.93 -5.04
N PHE A 57 -0.86 -4.73 -5.57
CA PHE A 57 -1.58 -3.67 -4.87
C PHE A 57 -3.05 -4.01 -4.61
N GLN A 58 -3.73 -4.67 -5.56
CA GLN A 58 -5.12 -5.07 -5.38
C GLN A 58 -5.32 -6.07 -4.23
N THR A 59 -4.27 -6.83 -3.87
CA THR A 59 -4.29 -7.69 -2.67
C THR A 59 -4.44 -6.85 -1.40
N ILE A 60 -3.74 -5.71 -1.35
CA ILE A 60 -3.87 -4.73 -0.25
C ILE A 60 -5.23 -4.04 -0.31
N ASN A 61 -5.59 -3.50 -1.48
CA ASN A 61 -6.80 -2.69 -1.70
C ASN A 61 -8.10 -3.42 -1.34
N LYS A 62 -8.16 -4.73 -1.60
CA LYS A 62 -9.35 -5.55 -1.33
C LYS A 62 -9.44 -6.01 0.13
N LYS A 63 -8.31 -6.24 0.78
CA LYS A 63 -8.26 -6.87 2.11
C LYS A 63 -8.24 -5.85 3.25
N TYR A 64 -7.57 -4.72 3.05
CA TYR A 64 -7.34 -3.76 4.13
C TYR A 64 -7.96 -2.40 3.81
N PRO A 65 -8.51 -1.69 4.81
CA PRO A 65 -8.89 -0.29 4.69
C PRO A 65 -7.63 0.58 4.68
N TRP A 66 -6.76 0.39 3.68
CA TRP A 66 -5.41 0.95 3.62
C TRP A 66 -5.39 2.48 3.62
N TYR A 67 -6.48 3.12 3.19
CA TYR A 67 -6.70 4.56 3.29
C TYR A 67 -6.80 5.08 4.74
N ARG A 68 -6.88 4.19 5.74
CA ARG A 68 -6.81 4.49 7.17
C ARG A 68 -5.47 4.11 7.80
N LEU A 69 -4.55 3.55 7.01
CA LEU A 69 -3.22 3.17 7.47
C LEU A 69 -2.22 4.29 7.18
N HIS A 70 -1.00 4.15 7.71
CA HIS A 70 0.05 5.11 7.44
C HIS A 70 0.74 4.77 6.12
N LEU A 71 0.47 5.55 5.08
CA LEU A 71 1.20 5.47 3.81
C LEU A 71 2.59 6.07 4.00
N ASP A 72 3.61 5.22 3.96
CA ASP A 72 5.00 5.62 4.18
C ASP A 72 5.66 6.06 2.87
N PHE A 73 5.43 5.30 1.80
CA PHE A 73 6.09 5.51 0.52
C PHE A 73 5.27 5.00 -0.68
N VAL A 74 5.31 5.76 -1.78
CA VAL A 74 4.85 5.35 -3.11
C VAL A 74 5.84 5.87 -4.13
N HIS A 75 6.32 4.98 -5.00
CA HIS A 75 7.20 5.36 -6.10
C HIS A 75 6.43 6.14 -7.17
N GLU A 76 7.10 7.11 -7.81
CA GLU A 76 6.52 8.05 -8.78
C GLU A 76 5.69 7.35 -9.87
N ASP A 77 6.24 6.28 -10.45
CA ASP A 77 5.58 5.45 -11.49
C ASP A 77 4.16 5.00 -11.10
N TYR A 78 3.89 4.81 -9.81
CA TYR A 78 2.64 4.24 -9.31
C TYR A 78 1.73 5.24 -8.58
N LYS A 79 2.20 6.46 -8.29
CA LYS A 79 1.41 7.49 -7.57
C LYS A 79 0.05 7.71 -8.21
N LYS A 80 0.01 7.87 -9.55
CA LYS A 80 -1.24 8.09 -10.28
C LYS A 80 -2.24 6.94 -10.10
N TYR A 81 -1.76 5.71 -10.20
CA TYR A 81 -2.61 4.52 -10.04
C TYR A 81 -3.15 4.42 -8.60
N VAL A 82 -2.27 4.55 -7.61
CA VAL A 82 -2.64 4.50 -6.18
C VAL A 82 -3.63 5.61 -5.82
N LYS A 83 -3.44 6.83 -6.34
CA LYS A 83 -4.39 7.94 -6.22
C LYS A 83 -5.77 7.57 -6.77
N LEU A 84 -5.84 7.00 -7.98
CA LEU A 84 -7.12 6.60 -8.56
C LEU A 84 -7.82 5.50 -7.75
N GLU A 85 -7.08 4.53 -7.25
CA GLU A 85 -7.64 3.48 -6.39
C GLU A 85 -8.14 4.04 -5.05
N LEU A 86 -7.41 4.97 -4.43
CA LEU A 86 -7.87 5.69 -3.25
C LEU A 86 -9.22 6.36 -3.50
N LEU A 87 -9.32 7.19 -4.54
CA LEU A 87 -10.55 7.90 -4.88
C LEU A 87 -11.73 6.95 -5.16
N LYS A 88 -11.46 5.79 -5.79
CA LYS A 88 -12.48 4.75 -6.01
C LYS A 88 -12.95 4.16 -4.67
N THR A 89 -12.02 3.77 -3.81
CA THR A 89 -12.31 3.15 -2.51
C THR A 89 -13.09 4.09 -1.59
N LEU A 90 -12.70 5.36 -1.53
CA LEU A 90 -13.42 6.38 -0.74
C LEU A 90 -14.86 6.60 -1.21
N ARG A 91 -15.05 6.72 -2.53
CA ARG A 91 -16.41 6.83 -3.11
C ARG A 91 -17.24 5.58 -2.87
N HIS A 92 -16.65 4.39 -3.03
CA HIS A 92 -17.35 3.12 -2.82
C HIS A 92 -17.86 2.98 -1.39
N HIS A 93 -17.05 3.36 -0.40
CA HIS A 93 -17.43 3.32 1.01
C HIS A 93 -18.22 4.55 1.48
N GLN A 94 -18.55 5.49 0.59
CA GLN A 94 -19.22 6.76 0.91
C GLN A 94 -18.51 7.54 2.02
N ILE A 95 -17.18 7.43 2.08
CA ILE A 95 -16.37 8.12 3.09
C ILE A 95 -16.10 9.52 2.58
N PRO A 96 -16.58 10.57 3.26
CA PRO A 96 -16.23 11.94 2.93
C PRO A 96 -14.72 12.13 3.04
N PHE A 97 -14.12 12.89 2.11
CA PHE A 97 -12.71 13.24 2.24
C PHE A 97 -12.43 13.93 3.59
N SER A 98 -13.34 14.77 4.08
CA SER A 98 -13.22 15.43 5.37
C SER A 98 -13.03 14.49 6.57
N ASP A 99 -13.48 13.24 6.47
CA ASP A 99 -13.44 12.29 7.59
C ASP A 99 -12.07 11.60 7.71
N LEU A 100 -11.17 11.88 6.78
CA LEU A 100 -9.83 11.30 6.72
C LEU A 100 -8.72 12.34 6.89
N ASN A 101 -9.02 13.57 7.31
CA ASN A 101 -8.10 14.72 7.31
C ASN A 101 -6.66 14.39 7.74
N TYR A 102 -6.45 13.69 8.86
CA TYR A 102 -5.10 13.33 9.31
C TYR A 102 -4.35 12.38 8.36
N HIS A 103 -5.05 11.37 7.82
CA HIS A 103 -4.45 10.44 6.87
C HIS A 103 -4.34 11.07 5.47
N LEU A 104 -5.27 11.94 5.10
CA LEU A 104 -5.25 12.63 3.82
C LEU A 104 -4.11 13.60 3.70
N ASP A 105 -3.75 14.35 4.74
CA ASP A 105 -2.60 15.26 4.64
C ASP A 105 -1.32 14.48 4.34
N ASN A 106 -1.11 13.35 5.01
CA ASN A 106 0.02 12.47 4.71
C ASN A 106 -0.11 11.82 3.31
N LEU A 107 -1.31 11.36 2.93
CA LEU A 107 -1.55 10.81 1.59
C LEU A 107 -1.35 11.89 0.50
N ASN A 108 -1.70 13.14 0.76
CA ASN A 108 -1.58 14.27 -0.15
C ASN A 108 -0.10 14.54 -0.44
N ASP A 109 0.72 14.61 0.61
CA ASP A 109 2.17 14.79 0.51
C ASP A 109 2.84 13.63 -0.24
N LYS A 110 2.31 12.40 -0.12
CA LYS A 110 2.90 11.19 -0.72
C LYS A 110 2.38 10.87 -2.11
N LEU A 111 1.21 11.36 -2.51
CA LEU A 111 0.56 11.05 -3.78
C LEU A 111 0.35 12.27 -4.67
N ASP A 112 0.83 13.45 -4.25
CA ASP A 112 0.63 14.73 -4.91
C ASP A 112 -0.87 14.94 -5.22
N LEU A 113 -1.70 14.92 -4.17
CA LEU A 113 -3.16 14.93 -4.33
C LEU A 113 -3.73 16.30 -4.76
N GLU A 114 -2.91 17.35 -4.85
CA GLU A 114 -3.34 18.65 -5.39
C GLU A 114 -3.80 18.54 -6.86
N ALA A 115 -4.79 19.36 -7.20
CA ALA A 115 -5.42 19.51 -8.51
C ALA A 115 -4.95 20.80 -9.18
#